data_AF-A0A4Q4XZY1-F1
#
_entry.id   AF-A0A4Q4XZY1-F1
#
_cell.length_a   1.000
_cell.length_b   1.000
_cell.length_c   1.000
_cell.angle_alpha   90.00
_cell.angle_beta   90.00
_cell.angle_gamma   90.00
#
_symmetry.space_group_name_H-M   'P 1'
#
loop_
_entity.id
_entity.type
_entity.pdbx_description
1 polymer ?
#
loop_
_entity_poly.entity_id
_entity_poly.type
_entity_poly.pdbx_seq_one_letter_code
_entity_poly.pdbx_strand_id
1 'polypeptide(L)'
;MPEYKLKDITSLSLQPGDKKEAEVEGIEGGAKVLVVNAGGSIQALGPRCTHYGAPLVKGVLTKGGRLTCPWHGACFNAKTGDVEDAPALDALPTFKVVERDGAVYVQGEESLIKAGKRSPTFKCSKATAPDADRVVVVGGGSGALGLVEGLRESGFGGSITMISNEGYLPIDRPKLSKTLITDQAKIQWRDAEFFKSGSVDVVQDEVVDVDLANKTVLTKSNERYPYTKLVLATGGAPRSLPLQGFKVLGNIFVLRTIHDTKNIVNAIGEKGKKIVIIGSSFIGMEVAKATSSDNDVTVVGMERVPLERVLGEEVGGGIQKLMEGTGVKFYMSAGVEKAEPKGSDQSVVGSVVLKDGTKLEADLVILGVGVAPSTGYLKENKVVRLEEDGSLKVDENYMVAGLKDVYAIGDIAKFPYHGPGGEGTYTRIEHWNVAQNQGRGVARHIVNPSLKGEFFTPVFWSALTGQLRYCGSTANGWDDLVLQGNPAEGKFVAYYCKGDTVVAMASMMVDPAMSKAAQLMKMGAMPSKGELKNGLNILDVALPA
;
A
#
# COMPACT_ATOMS: atom_id res chain seq x y z
N MET A 1 27.18 -27.52 1.40
CA MET A 1 26.84 -26.16 1.86
C MET A 1 27.58 -25.92 3.16
N PRO A 2 28.18 -24.73 3.36
CA PRO A 2 28.83 -24.39 4.62
C PRO A 2 27.84 -24.37 5.79
N GLU A 3 28.34 -24.65 6.99
CA GLU A 3 27.57 -24.66 8.23
C GLU A 3 28.14 -23.64 9.21
N TYR A 4 27.26 -22.87 9.83
CA TYR A 4 27.64 -21.83 10.79
C TYR A 4 26.87 -22.02 12.09
N LYS A 5 27.56 -21.90 13.22
CA LYS A 5 26.93 -22.00 14.54
C LYS A 5 26.06 -20.78 14.82
N LEU A 6 24.89 -20.98 15.42
CA LEU A 6 24.03 -19.90 15.89
C LEU A 6 24.38 -19.55 17.34
N LYS A 7 24.69 -18.28 17.56
CA LYS A 7 25.02 -17.75 18.88
C LYS A 7 23.80 -17.83 19.80
N ASP A 8 24.01 -18.26 21.05
CA ASP A 8 23.00 -18.32 22.11
C ASP A 8 21.76 -19.21 21.80
N ILE A 9 21.87 -20.14 20.84
CA ILE A 9 20.87 -21.19 20.58
C ILE A 9 21.50 -22.57 20.81
N THR A 10 21.08 -23.23 21.89
CA THR A 10 21.57 -24.55 22.30
C THR A 10 20.67 -25.72 21.89
N SER A 11 19.39 -25.45 21.59
CA SER A 11 18.45 -26.45 21.06
C SER A 11 17.33 -25.83 20.22
N LEU A 12 16.67 -26.65 19.41
CA LEU A 12 15.51 -26.32 18.56
C LEU A 12 14.17 -26.51 19.32
N SER A 13 14.12 -26.13 20.60
CA SER A 13 12.93 -26.29 21.44
C SER A 13 11.91 -25.14 21.23
N LEU A 14 11.51 -24.89 19.98
CA LEU A 14 10.54 -23.86 19.61
C LEU A 14 9.15 -24.50 19.46
N GLN A 15 8.11 -23.92 20.06
CA GLN A 15 6.72 -24.31 19.83
C GLN A 15 6.22 -23.72 18.49
N PRO A 16 5.21 -24.32 17.82
CA PRO A 16 4.62 -23.74 16.62
C PRO A 16 4.16 -22.29 16.86
N GLY A 17 4.63 -21.37 16.01
CA GLY A 17 4.41 -19.93 16.17
C GLY A 17 5.56 -19.18 16.86
N ASP A 18 6.52 -19.90 17.45
CA ASP A 18 7.70 -19.31 18.06
C ASP A 18 8.74 -18.90 17.00
N LYS A 19 9.49 -17.87 17.37
CA LYS A 19 10.53 -17.27 16.55
C LYS A 19 11.66 -16.75 17.44
N LYS A 20 12.91 -16.97 17.03
CA LYS A 20 14.11 -16.51 17.73
C LYS A 20 15.12 -15.99 16.73
N GLU A 21 15.56 -14.74 16.90
CA GLU A 21 16.66 -14.18 16.12
C GLU A 21 17.99 -14.60 16.74
N ALA A 22 18.96 -14.99 15.92
CA ALA A 22 20.31 -15.30 16.36
C ALA A 22 21.36 -14.75 15.39
N GLU A 23 22.51 -14.36 15.95
CA GLU A 23 23.72 -14.06 15.21
C GLU A 23 24.37 -15.36 14.71
N VAL A 24 24.94 -15.30 13.51
CA VAL A 24 25.62 -16.42 12.85
C VAL A 24 27.12 -16.27 13.09
N GLU A 25 27.71 -17.18 13.85
CA GLU A 25 29.14 -17.15 14.20
C GLU A 25 30.01 -17.35 12.95
N GLY A 26 31.13 -16.64 12.89
CA GLY A 26 32.11 -16.75 11.80
C GLY A 26 31.76 -15.95 10.53
N ILE A 27 30.64 -15.23 10.51
CA ILE A 27 30.27 -14.34 9.41
C ILE A 27 30.51 -12.88 9.81
N GLU A 28 31.38 -12.18 9.08
CA GLU A 28 31.67 -10.76 9.33
C GLU A 28 30.41 -9.88 9.26
N GLY A 29 30.38 -8.83 10.10
CA GLY A 29 29.28 -7.86 10.14
C GLY A 29 28.11 -8.27 11.02
N GLY A 30 28.23 -9.37 11.80
CA GLY A 30 27.20 -9.80 12.74
C GLY A 30 25.91 -10.22 12.04
N ALA A 31 26.03 -10.96 10.94
CA ALA A 31 24.90 -11.45 10.17
C ALA A 31 23.95 -12.28 11.07
N LYS A 32 22.65 -12.16 10.83
CA LYS A 32 21.62 -12.80 11.65
C LYS A 32 20.69 -13.64 10.82
N VAL A 33 20.03 -14.59 11.47
CA VAL A 33 18.89 -15.34 10.92
C VAL A 33 17.75 -15.38 11.93
N LEU A 34 16.54 -15.64 11.44
CA LEU A 34 15.35 -15.87 12.26
C LEU A 34 14.99 -17.34 12.25
N VAL A 35 15.26 -18.06 13.34
CA VAL A 35 14.79 -19.43 13.52
C VAL A 35 13.31 -19.39 13.87
N VAL A 36 12.50 -20.16 13.16
CA VAL A 36 11.04 -20.21 13.32
C VAL A 36 10.57 -21.65 13.41
N ASN A 37 9.44 -21.88 14.11
CA ASN A 37 8.67 -23.10 13.97
C ASN A 37 7.40 -22.82 13.16
N ALA A 38 7.45 -23.14 11.86
CA ALA A 38 6.37 -22.94 10.89
C ALA A 38 5.48 -24.18 10.81
N GLY A 39 4.61 -24.38 11.80
CA GLY A 39 3.66 -25.49 11.81
C GLY A 39 4.30 -26.87 11.96
N GLY A 40 5.25 -26.98 12.88
CA GLY A 40 6.00 -28.20 13.18
C GLY A 40 7.32 -28.31 12.41
N SER A 41 7.53 -27.48 11.38
CA SER A 41 8.79 -27.43 10.62
C SER A 41 9.67 -26.31 11.17
N ILE A 42 10.80 -26.70 11.77
CA ILE A 42 11.78 -25.74 12.31
C ILE A 42 12.85 -25.46 11.26
N GLN A 43 13.04 -24.18 10.93
CA GLN A 43 14.06 -23.72 10.00
C GLN A 43 14.46 -22.27 10.29
N ALA A 44 15.46 -21.76 9.57
CA ALA A 44 15.88 -20.37 9.67
C ALA A 44 15.50 -19.58 8.40
N LEU A 45 15.18 -18.30 8.58
CA LEU A 45 14.83 -17.35 7.53
C LEU A 45 15.74 -16.12 7.58
N GLY A 46 15.69 -15.30 6.54
CA GLY A 46 16.16 -13.91 6.63
C GLY A 46 15.49 -13.17 7.81
N PRO A 47 16.25 -12.40 8.63
CA PRO A 47 15.73 -11.83 9.88
C PRO A 47 14.93 -10.53 9.70
N ARG A 48 14.96 -9.95 8.50
CA ARG A 48 14.40 -8.63 8.19
C ARG A 48 13.37 -8.74 7.08
N CYS A 49 12.28 -7.99 7.21
CA CYS A 49 11.30 -7.85 6.16
C CYS A 49 11.96 -7.20 4.94
N THR A 50 11.82 -7.82 3.78
CA THR A 50 12.44 -7.37 2.53
C THR A 50 11.83 -6.11 1.93
N HIS A 51 10.74 -5.58 2.52
CA HIS A 51 10.19 -4.27 2.17
C HIS A 51 11.09 -3.14 2.70
N TYR A 52 10.92 -2.75 3.97
CA TYR A 52 11.70 -1.66 4.61
C TYR A 52 12.51 -2.12 5.84
N GLY A 53 12.92 -3.40 5.88
CA GLY A 53 13.89 -3.87 6.89
C GLY A 53 13.33 -4.06 8.31
N ALA A 54 12.01 -4.17 8.48
CA ALA A 54 11.41 -4.42 9.80
C ALA A 54 11.97 -5.71 10.43
N PRO A 55 12.32 -5.73 11.73
CA PRO A 55 12.77 -6.95 12.40
C PRO A 55 11.63 -7.97 12.48
N LEU A 56 11.77 -9.11 11.78
CA LEU A 56 10.72 -10.12 11.71
C LEU A 56 10.56 -10.90 13.02
N VAL A 57 11.55 -10.88 13.90
CA VAL A 57 11.41 -11.36 15.29
C VAL A 57 10.34 -10.58 16.08
N LYS A 58 9.99 -9.36 15.67
CA LYS A 58 8.86 -8.60 16.24
C LYS A 58 7.55 -8.82 15.48
N GLY A 59 7.58 -9.59 14.39
CA GLY A 59 6.42 -9.90 13.55
C GLY A 59 5.47 -10.92 14.19
N VAL A 60 4.40 -11.21 13.46
CA VAL A 60 3.37 -12.16 13.89
C VAL A 60 3.54 -13.45 13.09
N LEU A 61 3.78 -14.58 13.76
CA LEU A 61 3.90 -15.89 13.12
C LEU A 61 2.68 -16.73 13.52
N THR A 62 1.87 -17.14 12.54
CA THR A 62 0.75 -18.07 12.80
C THR A 62 1.29 -19.49 12.99
N LYS A 63 0.51 -20.34 13.66
CA LYS A 63 0.84 -21.77 13.80
C LYS A 63 0.93 -22.46 12.44
N GLY A 64 0.13 -22.04 11.45
CA GLY A 64 0.22 -22.51 10.07
C GLY A 64 1.50 -22.11 9.32
N GLY A 65 2.33 -21.23 9.89
CA GLY A 65 3.58 -20.79 9.27
C GLY A 65 3.45 -19.56 8.38
N ARG A 66 2.49 -18.67 8.63
CA ARG A 66 2.43 -17.35 7.97
C ARG A 66 3.13 -16.31 8.83
N LEU A 67 4.16 -15.67 8.30
CA LEU A 67 4.94 -14.65 8.99
C LEU A 67 4.58 -13.25 8.47
N THR A 68 3.96 -12.44 9.32
CA THR A 68 3.55 -11.06 9.00
C THR A 68 4.51 -10.04 9.61
N CYS A 69 5.03 -9.15 8.78
CA CYS A 69 5.87 -8.02 9.15
C CYS A 69 5.17 -7.12 10.18
N PRO A 70 5.87 -6.65 11.24
CA PRO A 70 5.28 -5.84 12.30
C PRO A 70 4.89 -4.42 11.88
N TRP A 71 5.40 -3.92 10.75
CA TRP A 71 5.24 -2.52 10.36
C TRP A 71 4.20 -2.32 9.25
N HIS A 72 4.36 -3.04 8.14
CA HIS A 72 3.64 -2.72 6.90
C HIS A 72 2.76 -3.87 6.39
N GLY A 73 2.64 -4.96 7.15
CA GLY A 73 1.76 -6.08 6.80
C GLY A 73 2.28 -7.06 5.75
N ALA A 74 3.51 -6.90 5.23
CA ALA A 74 4.12 -7.88 4.31
C ALA A 74 4.06 -9.28 4.92
N CYS A 75 3.55 -10.26 4.17
CA CYS A 75 3.44 -11.63 4.63
C CYS A 75 4.39 -12.54 3.86
N PHE A 76 4.98 -13.49 4.56
CA PHE A 76 5.85 -14.51 4.00
C PHE A 76 5.38 -15.89 4.43
N ASN A 77 5.50 -16.85 3.52
CA ASN A 77 5.38 -18.25 3.87
C ASN A 77 6.61 -18.65 4.66
N ALA A 78 6.47 -18.94 5.95
CA ALA A 78 7.61 -19.25 6.81
C ALA A 78 8.23 -20.62 6.52
N LYS A 79 7.67 -21.44 5.61
CA LYS A 79 8.22 -22.72 5.13
C LYS A 79 9.07 -22.54 3.85
N THR A 80 8.67 -21.65 2.94
CA THR A 80 9.39 -21.45 1.66
C THR A 80 10.13 -20.11 1.56
N GLY A 81 9.80 -19.17 2.44
CA GLY A 81 10.27 -17.79 2.42
C GLY A 81 9.59 -16.93 1.36
N ASP A 82 8.69 -17.49 0.54
CA ASP A 82 8.01 -16.75 -0.53
C ASP A 82 7.12 -15.63 0.02
N VAL A 83 6.96 -14.56 -0.76
CA VAL A 83 6.01 -13.50 -0.46
C VAL A 83 4.59 -14.02 -0.65
N GLU A 84 3.75 -13.92 0.38
CA GLU A 84 2.33 -14.25 0.29
C GLU A 84 1.48 -12.99 0.06
N ASP A 85 1.77 -11.91 0.81
CA ASP A 85 1.11 -10.61 0.64
C ASP A 85 2.13 -9.48 0.54
N ALA A 86 1.73 -8.46 -0.22
CA ALA A 86 2.35 -7.16 -0.29
C ALA A 86 2.62 -6.56 1.10
N PRO A 87 3.59 -5.65 1.25
CA PRO A 87 4.33 -4.99 0.15
C PRO A 87 5.76 -5.47 -0.11
N ALA A 88 6.15 -6.63 0.43
CA ALA A 88 7.44 -7.20 0.07
C ALA A 88 7.48 -7.54 -1.43
N LEU A 89 8.62 -7.27 -2.07
CA LEU A 89 8.89 -7.67 -3.45
C LEU A 89 9.88 -8.83 -3.53
N ASP A 90 10.86 -8.85 -2.62
CA ASP A 90 11.83 -9.94 -2.53
C ASP A 90 11.37 -10.97 -1.48
N ALA A 91 11.64 -12.24 -1.71
CA ALA A 91 11.37 -13.31 -0.77
C ALA A 91 12.46 -13.41 0.30
N LEU A 92 12.16 -14.13 1.38
CA LEU A 92 13.15 -14.48 2.40
C LEU A 92 13.95 -15.71 1.94
N PRO A 93 15.26 -15.76 2.17
CA PRO A 93 16.00 -17.01 2.06
C PRO A 93 15.58 -17.93 3.20
N THR A 94 15.54 -19.23 2.92
CA THR A 94 15.32 -20.30 3.89
C THR A 94 16.60 -21.10 4.07
N PHE A 95 16.90 -21.47 5.30
CA PHE A 95 18.08 -22.24 5.65
C PHE A 95 17.71 -23.40 6.54
N LYS A 96 18.30 -24.57 6.25
CA LYS A 96 18.17 -25.74 7.12
C LYS A 96 18.90 -25.47 8.43
N VAL A 97 18.29 -25.88 9.54
CA VAL A 97 18.91 -25.87 10.86
C VAL A 97 19.20 -27.28 11.33
N VAL A 98 20.32 -27.46 12.02
CA VAL A 98 20.76 -28.76 12.57
C VAL A 98 21.17 -28.55 14.03
N GLU A 99 20.62 -29.36 14.91
CA GLU A 99 21.05 -29.44 16.31
C GLU A 99 22.07 -30.58 16.47
N ARG A 100 23.23 -30.28 17.06
CA ARG A 100 24.23 -31.28 17.46
C ARG A 100 25.09 -30.73 18.60
N ASP A 101 25.52 -31.61 19.49
CA ASP A 101 26.48 -31.31 20.57
C ASP A 101 26.10 -30.09 21.42
N GLY A 102 24.79 -29.90 21.68
CA GLY A 102 24.27 -28.79 22.49
C GLY A 102 24.32 -27.42 21.80
N ALA A 103 24.43 -27.39 20.47
CA ALA A 103 24.41 -26.18 19.65
C ALA A 103 23.52 -26.35 18.41
N VAL A 104 23.05 -25.23 17.88
CA VAL A 104 22.30 -25.17 16.62
C VAL A 104 23.15 -24.54 15.53
N TYR A 105 23.10 -25.10 14.33
CA TYR A 105 23.82 -24.65 13.16
C TYR A 105 22.84 -24.31 12.04
N VAL A 106 23.20 -23.35 11.20
CA VAL A 106 22.50 -23.02 9.96
C VAL A 106 23.34 -23.46 8.76
N GLN A 107 22.70 -24.07 7.76
CA GLN A 107 23.34 -24.49 6.51
C GLN A 107 22.93 -23.54 5.38
N GLY A 108 23.89 -22.88 4.73
CA GLY A 108 23.62 -22.00 3.59
C GLY A 108 24.80 -21.11 3.21
N GLU A 109 24.78 -20.59 1.99
CA GLU A 109 25.83 -19.71 1.47
C GLU A 109 25.93 -18.40 2.26
N GLU A 110 27.14 -17.99 2.62
CA GLU A 110 27.41 -16.78 3.40
C GLU A 110 26.81 -15.52 2.77
N SER A 111 26.92 -15.40 1.45
CA SER A 111 26.39 -14.26 0.69
C SER A 111 24.87 -14.14 0.82
N LEU A 112 24.16 -15.27 0.86
CA LEU A 112 22.71 -15.30 1.02
C LEU A 112 22.29 -14.99 2.47
N ILE A 113 23.05 -15.49 3.45
CA ILE A 113 22.86 -15.15 4.87
C ILE A 113 23.04 -13.65 5.08
N LYS A 114 24.13 -13.07 4.56
CA LYS A 114 24.40 -11.62 4.63
C LYS A 114 23.34 -10.79 3.91
N ALA A 115 22.88 -11.24 2.73
CA ALA A 115 21.85 -10.53 1.97
C ALA A 115 20.49 -10.51 2.68
N GLY A 116 20.12 -11.60 3.37
CA GLY A 116 18.86 -11.70 4.11
C GLY A 116 17.59 -11.65 3.24
N LYS A 117 17.74 -11.68 1.91
CA LYS A 117 16.67 -11.65 0.92
C LYS A 117 17.08 -12.42 -0.33
N ARG A 118 16.09 -12.86 -1.12
CA ARG A 118 16.28 -13.45 -2.45
C ARG A 118 15.27 -12.91 -3.44
N SER A 119 15.66 -12.80 -4.71
CA SER A 119 14.71 -12.43 -5.76
C SER A 119 13.60 -13.47 -5.89
N PRO A 120 12.37 -13.06 -6.25
CA PRO A 120 11.29 -14.00 -6.54
C PRO A 120 11.57 -14.80 -7.81
N THR A 121 10.85 -15.91 -7.98
CA THR A 121 10.86 -16.69 -9.23
C THR A 121 10.20 -15.87 -10.34
N PHE A 122 11.01 -15.20 -11.15
CA PHE A 122 10.52 -14.25 -12.17
C PHE A 122 10.93 -14.59 -13.60
N LYS A 123 12.09 -15.25 -13.77
CA LYS A 123 12.69 -15.47 -15.08
C LYS A 123 11.78 -16.32 -15.97
N CYS A 124 11.61 -15.91 -17.22
CA CYS A 124 10.86 -16.64 -18.23
C CYS A 124 11.63 -16.62 -19.56
N SER A 125 11.74 -17.78 -20.21
CA SER A 125 12.27 -17.91 -21.57
C SER A 125 11.18 -18.22 -22.60
N LYS A 126 9.94 -18.47 -22.15
CA LYS A 126 8.78 -18.76 -23.00
C LYS A 126 8.00 -17.47 -23.26
N ALA A 127 7.92 -17.08 -24.53
CA ALA A 127 6.88 -16.22 -25.08
C ALA A 127 7.03 -16.31 -26.60
N THR A 128 6.21 -17.10 -27.31
CA THR A 128 6.16 -17.08 -28.80
C THR A 128 5.19 -18.05 -29.48
N ALA A 129 4.53 -18.99 -28.79
CA ALA A 129 3.53 -19.81 -29.50
C ALA A 129 2.35 -18.90 -29.93
N PRO A 130 1.89 -18.94 -31.20
CA PRO A 130 0.82 -18.08 -31.70
C PRO A 130 -0.48 -18.17 -30.88
N ASP A 131 -0.74 -19.33 -30.28
CA ASP A 131 -1.92 -19.62 -29.45
C ASP A 131 -1.68 -19.42 -27.95
N ALA A 132 -0.51 -18.91 -27.53
CA ALA A 132 -0.23 -18.67 -26.12
C ALA A 132 -1.10 -17.55 -25.55
N ASP A 133 -1.44 -17.67 -24.26
CA ASP A 133 -2.11 -16.59 -23.54
C ASP A 133 -1.26 -15.31 -23.58
N ARG A 134 -1.94 -14.20 -23.87
CA ARG A 134 -1.43 -12.83 -23.89
C ARG A 134 -2.14 -12.02 -22.83
N VAL A 135 -1.39 -11.49 -21.87
CA VAL A 135 -1.91 -10.60 -20.82
C VAL A 135 -1.53 -9.18 -21.17
N VAL A 136 -2.53 -8.31 -21.32
CA VAL A 136 -2.30 -6.86 -21.41
C VAL A 136 -2.72 -6.22 -20.09
N VAL A 137 -1.85 -5.39 -19.53
CA VAL A 137 -2.06 -4.65 -18.28
C VAL A 137 -2.09 -3.17 -18.60
N VAL A 138 -3.20 -2.51 -18.27
CA VAL A 138 -3.40 -1.07 -18.48
C VAL A 138 -3.13 -0.34 -17.16
N GLY A 139 -1.94 0.25 -17.04
CA GLY A 139 -1.43 0.92 -15.85
C GLY A 139 -0.12 0.29 -15.34
N GLY A 140 0.80 1.13 -14.85
CA GLY A 140 2.11 0.72 -14.32
C GLY A 140 2.27 0.88 -12.80
N GLY A 141 1.18 0.79 -12.04
CA GLY A 141 1.16 1.01 -10.60
C GLY A 141 1.45 -0.25 -9.75
N SER A 142 1.20 -0.14 -8.44
CA SER A 142 1.42 -1.24 -7.47
C SER A 142 0.63 -2.51 -7.79
N GLY A 143 -0.62 -2.37 -8.23
CA GLY A 143 -1.43 -3.51 -8.67
C GLY A 143 -0.86 -4.22 -9.89
N ALA A 144 -0.37 -3.46 -10.88
CA ALA A 144 0.27 -4.01 -12.06
C ALA A 144 1.55 -4.78 -11.70
N LEU A 145 2.41 -4.23 -10.82
CA LEU A 145 3.60 -4.95 -10.37
C LEU A 145 3.23 -6.25 -9.63
N GLY A 146 2.24 -6.20 -8.74
CA GLY A 146 1.76 -7.40 -8.03
C GLY A 146 1.23 -8.48 -8.98
N LEU A 147 0.52 -8.08 -10.04
CA LEU A 147 0.07 -8.99 -11.09
C LEU A 147 1.23 -9.61 -11.87
N VAL A 148 2.15 -8.77 -12.36
CA VAL A 148 3.26 -9.20 -13.22
C VAL A 148 4.20 -10.16 -12.48
N GLU A 149 4.58 -9.84 -11.24
CA GLU A 149 5.36 -10.75 -10.40
C GLU A 149 4.57 -12.02 -10.08
N GLY A 150 3.31 -11.90 -9.65
CA GLY A 150 2.47 -13.04 -9.31
C GLY A 150 2.28 -14.03 -10.47
N LEU A 151 2.19 -13.53 -11.71
CA LEU A 151 2.06 -14.37 -12.91
C LEU A 151 3.32 -15.20 -13.10
N ARG A 152 4.50 -14.60 -13.01
CA ARG A 152 5.78 -15.32 -13.16
C ARG A 152 6.07 -16.25 -12.00
N GLU A 153 5.78 -15.82 -10.77
CA GLU A 153 5.89 -16.64 -9.55
C GLU A 153 5.01 -17.90 -9.65
N SER A 154 3.82 -17.77 -10.27
CA SER A 154 2.88 -18.87 -10.48
C SER A 154 3.16 -19.69 -11.75
N GLY A 155 4.25 -19.40 -12.48
CA GLY A 155 4.66 -20.17 -13.66
C GLY A 155 3.93 -19.83 -14.97
N PHE A 156 3.25 -18.67 -15.06
CA PHE A 156 2.65 -18.20 -16.30
C PHE A 156 3.73 -18.00 -17.37
N GLY A 157 3.61 -18.72 -18.51
CA GLY A 157 4.56 -18.69 -19.61
C GLY A 157 4.12 -17.88 -20.83
N GLY A 158 2.99 -17.18 -20.75
CA GLY A 158 2.47 -16.32 -21.82
C GLY A 158 3.14 -14.94 -21.88
N SER A 159 2.86 -14.17 -22.94
CA SER A 159 3.38 -12.81 -23.06
C SER A 159 2.65 -11.85 -22.11
N ILE A 160 3.38 -10.86 -21.60
CA ILE A 160 2.83 -9.83 -20.74
C ILE A 160 3.24 -8.47 -21.30
N THR A 161 2.27 -7.61 -21.60
CA THR A 161 2.50 -6.22 -21.98
C THR A 161 1.90 -5.30 -20.94
N MET A 162 2.71 -4.45 -20.32
CA MET A 162 2.28 -3.43 -19.36
C MET A 162 2.38 -2.05 -20.00
N ILE A 163 1.24 -1.38 -20.15
CA ILE A 163 1.13 -0.07 -20.80
C ILE A 163 0.90 1.01 -19.74
N SER A 164 1.75 2.03 -19.69
CA SER A 164 1.68 3.11 -18.69
C SER A 164 1.99 4.46 -19.31
N ASN A 165 1.28 5.51 -18.88
CA ASN A 165 1.48 6.87 -19.38
C ASN A 165 2.35 7.75 -18.44
N GLU A 166 2.95 7.17 -17.39
CA GLU A 166 3.71 7.97 -16.41
C GLU A 166 5.12 8.36 -16.91
N GLY A 167 5.64 7.67 -17.93
CA GLY A 167 6.97 7.93 -18.51
C GLY A 167 8.12 7.31 -17.74
N TYR A 168 7.82 6.34 -16.86
CA TYR A 168 8.80 5.64 -16.03
C TYR A 168 8.33 4.22 -15.62
N LEU A 169 9.26 3.41 -15.09
CA LEU A 169 8.98 2.08 -14.53
C LEU A 169 8.28 2.17 -13.16
N PRO A 170 7.55 1.13 -12.71
CA PRO A 170 6.81 1.16 -11.45
C PRO A 170 7.65 1.65 -10.24
N ILE A 171 7.06 2.57 -9.47
CA ILE A 171 7.69 3.21 -8.31
C ILE A 171 6.92 3.00 -7.00
N ASP A 172 7.64 3.18 -5.90
CA ASP A 172 7.16 3.32 -4.53
C ASP A 172 6.46 4.67 -4.32
N ARG A 173 5.23 4.77 -4.84
CA ARG A 173 4.42 6.00 -4.79
C ARG A 173 4.22 6.58 -3.38
N PRO A 174 4.07 5.80 -2.30
CA PRO A 174 3.99 6.33 -0.93
C PRO A 174 5.14 7.24 -0.51
N LYS A 175 6.34 7.11 -1.12
CA LYS A 175 7.49 7.97 -0.83
C LYS A 175 7.36 9.39 -1.39
N LEU A 176 6.45 9.61 -2.34
CA LEU A 176 6.22 10.93 -2.94
C LEU A 176 5.69 11.94 -1.93
N SER A 177 4.72 11.56 -1.08
CA SER A 177 4.13 12.49 -0.09
C SER A 177 4.86 12.53 1.24
N LYS A 178 5.56 11.46 1.62
CA LYS A 178 6.19 11.34 2.95
C LYS A 178 7.53 12.05 3.03
N THR A 179 8.33 11.92 1.97
CA THR A 179 9.70 12.45 1.93
C THR A 179 9.92 13.38 0.74
N LEU A 180 8.91 13.62 -0.10
CA LEU A 180 9.01 14.44 -1.30
C LEU A 180 10.20 14.05 -2.20
N ILE A 181 10.45 12.75 -2.35
CA ILE A 181 11.58 12.28 -3.17
C ILE A 181 11.32 12.64 -4.63
N THR A 182 12.26 13.38 -5.23
CA THR A 182 12.23 13.82 -6.63
C THR A 182 13.05 12.94 -7.56
N ASP A 183 13.94 12.11 -7.01
CA ASP A 183 14.77 11.17 -7.75
C ASP A 183 14.04 9.85 -7.95
N GLN A 184 13.56 9.64 -9.17
CA GLN A 184 12.85 8.43 -9.59
C GLN A 184 13.67 7.15 -9.32
N ALA A 185 14.99 7.16 -9.53
CA ALA A 185 15.81 5.97 -9.40
C ALA A 185 15.84 5.43 -7.96
N LYS A 186 15.66 6.30 -6.96
CA LYS A 186 15.63 5.93 -5.53
C LYS A 186 14.32 5.30 -5.07
N ILE A 187 13.27 5.41 -5.89
CA ILE A 187 11.94 4.91 -5.57
C ILE A 187 11.43 3.92 -6.61
N GLN A 188 12.21 3.62 -7.65
CA GLN A 188 11.92 2.57 -8.60
C GLN A 188 12.03 1.20 -7.93
N TRP A 189 11.02 0.35 -8.12
CA TRP A 189 10.98 -0.97 -7.48
C TRP A 189 11.82 -2.02 -8.19
N ARG A 190 11.80 -2.01 -9.53
CA ARG A 190 12.48 -2.96 -10.41
C ARG A 190 13.08 -2.21 -11.59
N ASP A 191 14.25 -2.65 -12.06
CA ASP A 191 14.88 -2.10 -13.26
C ASP A 191 14.34 -2.75 -14.54
N ALA A 192 14.79 -2.23 -15.69
CA ALA A 192 14.39 -2.74 -16.99
C ALA A 192 14.88 -4.18 -17.23
N GLU A 193 16.04 -4.54 -16.67
CA GLU A 193 16.62 -5.88 -16.81
C GLU A 193 15.77 -6.93 -16.10
N PHE A 194 15.20 -6.60 -14.94
CA PHE A 194 14.25 -7.44 -14.22
C PHE A 194 13.06 -7.79 -15.12
N PHE A 195 12.35 -6.79 -15.67
CA PHE A 195 11.20 -7.01 -16.55
C PHE A 195 11.57 -7.81 -17.82
N LYS A 196 12.70 -7.47 -18.43
CA LYS A 196 13.23 -8.20 -19.60
C LYS A 196 13.50 -9.67 -19.28
N SER A 197 14.03 -9.98 -18.09
CA SER A 197 14.33 -11.35 -17.66
C SER A 197 13.08 -12.22 -17.53
N GLY A 198 11.91 -11.61 -17.30
CA GLY A 198 10.61 -12.26 -17.28
C GLY A 198 9.83 -12.11 -18.59
N SER A 199 10.43 -11.70 -19.70
CA SER A 199 9.73 -11.46 -20.97
C SER A 199 8.48 -10.58 -20.79
N VAL A 200 8.64 -9.43 -20.12
CA VAL A 200 7.59 -8.43 -19.93
C VAL A 200 7.91 -7.20 -20.76
N ASP A 201 7.01 -6.85 -21.68
CA ASP A 201 7.11 -5.65 -22.48
C ASP A 201 6.50 -4.48 -21.71
N VAL A 202 7.32 -3.46 -21.42
CA VAL A 202 6.85 -2.24 -20.75
C VAL A 202 6.74 -1.12 -21.77
N VAL A 203 5.51 -0.72 -22.07
CA VAL A 203 5.17 0.30 -23.08
C VAL A 203 4.86 1.62 -22.39
N GLN A 204 5.49 2.69 -22.84
CA GLN A 204 5.24 4.05 -22.35
C GLN A 204 4.28 4.77 -23.30
N ASP A 205 2.99 4.59 -23.07
CA ASP A 205 1.92 5.19 -23.88
C ASP A 205 0.63 5.32 -23.06
N GLU A 206 -0.31 6.13 -23.55
CA GLU A 206 -1.61 6.35 -22.95
C GLU A 206 -2.67 5.48 -23.63
N VAL A 207 -3.34 4.62 -22.86
CA VAL A 207 -4.51 3.88 -23.35
C VAL A 207 -5.70 4.83 -23.46
N VAL A 208 -6.31 4.87 -24.64
CA VAL A 208 -7.43 5.77 -24.95
C VAL A 208 -8.75 5.05 -25.17
N ASP A 209 -8.70 3.75 -25.48
CA ASP A 209 -9.89 2.92 -25.63
C ASP A 209 -9.58 1.42 -25.46
N VAL A 210 -10.60 0.62 -25.18
CA VAL A 210 -10.56 -0.84 -25.12
C VAL A 210 -11.70 -1.42 -25.96
N ASP A 211 -11.34 -2.07 -27.07
CA ASP A 211 -12.26 -2.86 -27.88
C ASP A 211 -12.43 -4.25 -27.26
N LEU A 212 -13.50 -4.42 -26.48
CA LEU A 212 -13.82 -5.67 -25.80
C LEU A 212 -14.35 -6.74 -26.75
N ALA A 213 -14.93 -6.35 -27.90
CA ALA A 213 -15.45 -7.28 -28.88
C ALA A 213 -14.31 -7.95 -29.67
N ASN A 214 -13.33 -7.14 -30.11
CA ASN A 214 -12.14 -7.61 -30.83
C ASN A 214 -10.95 -7.90 -29.91
N LYS A 215 -11.15 -7.83 -28.59
CA LYS A 215 -10.13 -8.06 -27.54
C LYS A 215 -8.80 -7.33 -27.80
N THR A 216 -8.88 -6.02 -27.98
CA THR A 216 -7.73 -5.17 -28.31
C THR A 216 -7.74 -3.88 -27.48
N VAL A 217 -6.57 -3.46 -27.00
CA VAL A 217 -6.35 -2.15 -26.36
C VAL A 217 -5.80 -1.17 -27.40
N LEU A 218 -6.33 0.05 -27.44
CA LEU A 218 -5.88 1.13 -28.32
C LEU A 218 -5.14 2.19 -27.50
N THR A 219 -3.98 2.61 -27.99
CA THR A 219 -3.20 3.69 -27.37
C THR A 219 -3.28 5.00 -28.17
N LYS A 220 -2.80 6.08 -27.56
CA LYS A 220 -2.77 7.42 -28.13
C LYS A 220 -1.86 7.54 -29.35
N SER A 221 -0.81 6.73 -29.43
CA SER A 221 0.03 6.60 -30.63
C SER A 221 -0.65 5.82 -31.78
N ASN A 222 -1.91 5.39 -31.58
CA ASN A 222 -2.69 4.57 -32.50
C ASN A 222 -2.16 3.13 -32.67
N GLU A 223 -1.37 2.65 -31.70
CA GLU A 223 -0.96 1.25 -31.61
C GLU A 223 -2.05 0.37 -30.99
N ARG A 224 -2.04 -0.92 -31.36
CA ARG A 224 -3.06 -1.89 -30.99
C ARG A 224 -2.43 -3.11 -30.32
N TYR A 225 -2.93 -3.43 -29.14
CA TYR A 225 -2.43 -4.51 -28.30
C TYR A 225 -3.51 -5.58 -28.12
N PRO A 226 -3.48 -6.66 -28.92
CA PRO A 226 -4.43 -7.76 -28.79
C PRO A 226 -4.16 -8.55 -27.51
N TYR A 227 -5.22 -8.99 -26.83
CA TYR A 227 -5.11 -9.73 -25.58
C TYR A 227 -5.98 -10.99 -25.55
N THR A 228 -5.58 -11.92 -24.69
CA THR A 228 -6.45 -13.03 -24.26
C THR A 228 -7.04 -12.75 -22.89
N LYS A 229 -6.25 -12.12 -22.00
CA LYS A 229 -6.66 -11.58 -20.70
C LYS A 229 -6.30 -10.10 -20.62
N LEU A 230 -7.19 -9.29 -20.08
CA LEU A 230 -6.99 -7.86 -19.88
C LEU A 230 -7.07 -7.53 -18.39
N VAL A 231 -6.11 -6.76 -17.88
CA VAL A 231 -6.16 -6.25 -16.50
C VAL A 231 -6.10 -4.73 -16.50
N LEU A 232 -7.16 -4.10 -16.02
CA LEU A 232 -7.31 -2.66 -15.88
C LEU A 232 -6.79 -2.25 -14.49
N ALA A 233 -5.77 -1.39 -14.44
CA ALA A 233 -5.02 -1.07 -13.23
C ALA A 233 -4.55 0.40 -13.21
N THR A 234 -5.34 1.32 -13.75
CA THR A 234 -4.99 2.75 -13.95
C THR A 234 -4.99 3.60 -12.67
N GLY A 235 -5.44 3.03 -11.54
CA GLY A 235 -5.45 3.70 -10.24
C GLY A 235 -6.35 4.94 -10.20
N GLY A 236 -6.02 5.90 -9.33
CA GLY A 236 -6.75 7.17 -9.19
C GLY A 236 -6.03 8.40 -9.78
N ALA A 237 -6.83 9.36 -10.21
CA ALA A 237 -6.41 10.70 -10.62
C ALA A 237 -6.78 11.73 -9.54
N PRO A 238 -5.88 12.64 -9.14
CA PRO A 238 -6.20 13.71 -8.20
C PRO A 238 -7.37 14.57 -8.68
N ARG A 239 -8.24 14.96 -7.75
CA ARG A 239 -9.30 15.92 -8.04
C ARG A 239 -8.73 17.35 -8.02
N SER A 240 -9.21 18.17 -8.94
CA SER A 240 -9.03 19.62 -8.89
C SER A 240 -10.27 20.29 -8.31
N LEU A 241 -10.11 21.47 -7.71
CA LEU A 241 -11.24 22.26 -7.22
C LEU A 241 -11.92 23.00 -8.39
N PRO A 242 -13.24 22.86 -8.58
CA PRO A 242 -13.99 23.59 -9.61
C PRO A 242 -14.35 25.01 -9.14
N LEU A 243 -13.38 25.71 -8.53
CA LEU A 243 -13.54 27.04 -7.96
C LEU A 243 -12.65 28.04 -8.70
N GLN A 244 -13.00 29.33 -8.63
CA GLN A 244 -12.25 30.39 -9.30
C GLN A 244 -10.76 30.39 -8.87
N GLY A 245 -9.87 30.63 -9.83
CA GLY A 245 -8.42 30.68 -9.63
C GLY A 245 -7.73 29.31 -9.68
N PHE A 246 -8.32 28.25 -9.14
CA PHE A 246 -7.66 26.95 -8.95
C PHE A 246 -7.27 26.19 -10.22
N LYS A 247 -7.89 26.50 -11.36
CA LYS A 247 -7.58 25.87 -12.66
C LYS A 247 -6.78 26.77 -13.61
N VAL A 248 -6.59 28.04 -13.25
CA VAL A 248 -6.02 29.05 -14.15
C VAL A 248 -4.73 29.66 -13.61
N LEU A 249 -4.57 29.74 -12.29
CA LEU A 249 -3.35 30.25 -11.66
C LEU A 249 -2.30 29.14 -11.58
N GLY A 250 -1.04 29.51 -11.84
CA GLY A 250 0.14 28.70 -11.55
C GLY A 250 0.42 28.61 -10.05
N ASN A 251 1.42 27.80 -9.68
CA ASN A 251 1.76 27.45 -8.30
C ASN A 251 0.63 26.78 -7.50
N ILE A 252 -0.29 26.11 -8.20
CA ILE A 252 -1.32 25.26 -7.60
C ILE A 252 -1.05 23.83 -8.06
N PHE A 253 -0.75 22.96 -7.12
CA PHE A 253 -0.25 21.62 -7.39
C PHE A 253 -1.20 20.54 -6.88
N VAL A 254 -1.24 19.43 -7.60
CA VAL A 254 -1.70 18.13 -7.09
C VAL A 254 -0.48 17.27 -6.78
N LEU A 255 -0.68 16.11 -6.16
CA LEU A 255 0.41 15.15 -5.94
C LEU A 255 -0.04 13.72 -6.28
N ARG A 256 0.51 13.16 -7.37
CA ARG A 256 0.34 11.74 -7.71
C ARG A 256 1.60 11.11 -8.30
N THR A 257 2.33 11.85 -9.11
CA THR A 257 3.48 11.38 -9.89
C THR A 257 4.80 11.98 -9.39
N ILE A 258 5.93 11.43 -9.86
CA ILE A 258 7.25 12.01 -9.58
C ILE A 258 7.38 13.43 -10.17
N HIS A 259 6.71 13.70 -11.29
CA HIS A 259 6.70 15.00 -11.95
C HIS A 259 6.00 16.04 -11.07
N ASP A 260 4.87 15.69 -10.45
CA ASP A 260 4.19 16.55 -9.49
C ASP A 260 5.09 16.88 -8.30
N THR A 261 5.79 15.87 -7.77
CA THR A 261 6.70 16.04 -6.63
C THR A 261 7.85 16.99 -6.99
N LYS A 262 8.45 16.83 -8.18
CA LYS A 262 9.47 17.76 -8.70
C LYS A 262 8.93 19.19 -8.82
N ASN A 263 7.73 19.36 -9.36
CA ASN A 263 7.11 20.67 -9.51
C ASN A 263 6.87 21.35 -8.15
N ILE A 264 6.38 20.60 -7.16
CA ILE A 264 6.20 21.10 -5.78
C ILE A 264 7.55 21.50 -5.18
N VAL A 265 8.54 20.62 -5.20
CA VAL A 265 9.87 20.89 -4.60
C VAL A 265 10.57 22.07 -5.28
N ASN A 266 10.47 22.19 -6.61
CA ASN A 266 11.01 23.33 -7.34
C ASN A 266 10.30 24.65 -7.00
N ALA A 267 8.97 24.61 -6.82
CA ALA A 267 8.20 25.79 -6.44
C ALA A 267 8.45 26.23 -4.99
N ILE A 268 8.73 25.27 -4.10
CA ILE A 268 9.22 25.58 -2.75
C ILE A 268 10.59 26.27 -2.86
N GLY A 269 11.55 25.66 -3.56
CA GLY A 269 12.89 26.24 -3.73
C GLY A 269 13.57 26.50 -2.39
N GLU A 270 13.84 27.77 -2.08
CA GLU A 270 14.36 28.18 -0.77
C GLU A 270 13.31 28.12 0.35
N LYS A 271 13.78 27.92 1.58
CA LYS A 271 12.94 27.84 2.79
C LYS A 271 12.12 29.13 3.02
N GLY A 272 11.08 29.02 3.85
CA GLY A 272 10.28 30.15 4.32
C GLY A 272 9.07 30.49 3.44
N LYS A 273 8.61 29.55 2.60
CA LYS A 273 7.40 29.74 1.80
C LYS A 273 6.13 29.69 2.64
N LYS A 274 5.10 30.41 2.21
CA LYS A 274 3.73 30.25 2.69
C LYS A 274 3.02 29.18 1.86
N ILE A 275 2.80 28.01 2.44
CA ILE A 275 2.20 26.86 1.76
C ILE A 275 0.80 26.65 2.31
N VAL A 276 -0.21 26.76 1.44
CA VAL A 276 -1.59 26.41 1.78
C VAL A 276 -1.93 25.05 1.21
N ILE A 277 -2.33 24.12 2.07
CA ILE A 277 -2.75 22.78 1.71
C ILE A 277 -4.27 22.71 1.86
N ILE A 278 -4.98 22.37 0.78
CA ILE A 278 -6.43 22.21 0.82
C ILE A 278 -6.75 20.73 0.85
N GLY A 279 -7.35 20.27 1.94
CA GLY A 279 -7.67 18.88 2.22
C GLY A 279 -6.88 18.35 3.42
N SER A 280 -7.62 17.86 4.41
CA SER A 280 -7.12 17.36 5.69
C SER A 280 -6.96 15.82 5.72
N SER A 281 -6.81 15.22 4.54
CA SER A 281 -6.64 13.76 4.34
C SER A 281 -5.16 13.35 4.34
N PHE A 282 -4.85 12.04 4.28
CA PHE A 282 -3.48 11.54 4.43
C PHE A 282 -2.44 12.24 3.55
N ILE A 283 -2.72 12.45 2.26
CA ILE A 283 -1.75 13.10 1.37
C ILE A 283 -1.49 14.55 1.82
N GLY A 284 -2.55 15.30 2.13
CA GLY A 284 -2.42 16.67 2.62
C GLY A 284 -1.65 16.75 3.94
N MET A 285 -1.94 15.85 4.88
CA MET A 285 -1.27 15.79 6.17
C MET A 285 0.21 15.35 6.06
N GLU A 286 0.51 14.38 5.19
CA GLU A 286 1.89 13.94 4.93
C GLU A 286 2.72 15.07 4.33
N VAL A 287 2.19 15.77 3.32
CA VAL A 287 2.88 16.91 2.69
C VAL A 287 3.03 18.07 3.68
N ALA A 288 2.01 18.34 4.50
CA ALA A 288 2.10 19.35 5.54
C ALA A 288 3.26 19.04 6.49
N LYS A 289 3.35 17.79 6.95
CA LYS A 289 4.42 17.36 7.84
C LYS A 289 5.81 17.40 7.17
N ALA A 290 5.89 17.02 5.90
CA ALA A 290 7.13 17.00 5.14
C ALA A 290 7.69 18.42 4.88
N THR A 291 6.86 19.45 4.91
CA THR A 291 7.25 20.83 4.57
C THR A 291 7.30 21.78 5.77
N SER A 292 6.68 21.44 6.90
CA SER A 292 6.47 22.38 8.03
C SER A 292 7.74 22.80 8.78
N SER A 293 8.80 22.00 8.75
CA SER A 293 10.06 22.35 9.45
C SER A 293 10.77 23.56 8.83
N ASP A 294 10.51 23.83 7.55
CA ASP A 294 11.22 24.83 6.76
C ASP A 294 10.30 25.92 6.18
N ASN A 295 8.98 25.84 6.39
CA ASN A 295 7.98 26.70 5.73
C ASN A 295 6.81 27.02 6.67
N ASP A 296 6.07 28.09 6.36
CA ASP A 296 4.80 28.42 7.03
C ASP A 296 3.68 27.63 6.35
N VAL A 297 3.23 26.55 7.00
CA VAL A 297 2.27 25.60 6.44
C VAL A 297 0.91 25.75 7.10
N THR A 298 -0.11 25.97 6.26
CA THR A 298 -1.51 26.02 6.68
C THR A 298 -2.31 24.92 5.98
N VAL A 299 -3.05 24.12 6.74
CA VAL A 299 -3.99 23.10 6.24
C VAL A 299 -5.42 23.61 6.38
N VAL A 300 -6.20 23.52 5.31
CA VAL A 300 -7.62 23.87 5.29
C VAL A 300 -8.45 22.60 5.08
N GLY A 301 -9.41 22.34 5.96
CA GLY A 301 -10.27 21.17 5.91
C GLY A 301 -11.73 21.52 6.16
N MET A 302 -12.64 20.83 5.47
CA MET A 302 -14.08 20.98 5.68
C MET A 302 -14.57 20.16 6.88
N GLU A 303 -13.82 19.13 7.25
CA GLU A 303 -14.03 18.29 8.42
C GLU A 303 -13.80 19.08 9.73
N ARG A 304 -14.31 18.56 10.85
CA ARG A 304 -14.11 19.15 12.18
C ARG A 304 -12.68 18.99 12.68
N VAL A 305 -12.08 17.85 12.34
CA VAL A 305 -10.67 17.51 12.60
C VAL A 305 -10.08 16.81 11.36
N PRO A 306 -8.75 16.82 11.16
CA PRO A 306 -8.14 16.05 10.09
C PRO A 306 -8.45 14.57 10.20
N LEU A 307 -8.54 13.90 9.06
CA LEU A 307 -8.80 12.45 8.97
C LEU A 307 -10.12 11.98 9.60
N GLU A 308 -11.05 12.87 9.95
CA GLU A 308 -12.31 12.55 10.64
C GLU A 308 -13.08 11.40 9.99
N ARG A 309 -13.18 11.38 8.65
CA ARG A 309 -13.89 10.33 7.90
C ARG A 309 -13.28 8.95 8.05
N VAL A 310 -11.97 8.86 8.31
CA VAL A 310 -11.23 7.60 8.38
C VAL A 310 -10.99 7.18 9.83
N LEU A 311 -10.64 8.14 10.70
CA LEU A 311 -10.18 7.88 12.06
C LEU A 311 -11.13 8.40 13.15
N GLY A 312 -12.21 9.09 12.78
CA GLY A 312 -13.11 9.71 13.73
C GLY A 312 -12.51 10.95 14.42
N GLU A 313 -13.36 11.60 15.20
CA GLU A 313 -13.07 12.90 15.81
C GLU A 313 -11.96 12.83 16.87
N GLU A 314 -11.99 11.81 17.74
CA GLU A 314 -11.05 11.69 18.86
C GLU A 314 -9.60 11.44 18.38
N VAL A 315 -9.41 10.49 17.47
CA VAL A 315 -8.08 10.20 16.91
C VAL A 315 -7.62 11.32 15.99
N GLY A 316 -8.51 11.87 15.15
CA GLY A 316 -8.21 13.02 14.29
C GLY A 316 -7.77 14.25 15.07
N GLY A 317 -8.46 14.58 16.16
CA GLY A 317 -8.11 15.69 17.05
C GLY A 317 -6.76 15.51 17.75
N GLY A 318 -6.44 14.28 18.18
CA GLY A 318 -5.11 13.95 18.72
C GLY A 318 -4.00 14.16 17.69
N ILE A 319 -4.21 13.72 16.45
CA ILE A 319 -3.27 13.92 15.33
C ILE A 319 -3.11 15.41 15.01
N GLN A 320 -4.20 16.18 14.99
CA GLN A 320 -4.15 17.62 14.78
C GLN A 320 -3.24 18.28 15.81
N LYS A 321 -3.46 18.01 17.10
CA LYS A 321 -2.64 18.57 18.19
C LYS A 321 -1.16 18.22 18.06
N LEU A 322 -0.84 16.99 17.68
CA LEU A 322 0.55 16.60 17.41
C LEU A 322 1.15 17.41 16.24
N MET A 323 0.39 17.61 15.17
CA MET A 323 0.87 18.34 13.99
C MET A 323 0.98 19.85 14.23
N GLU A 324 0.08 20.45 15.00
CA GLU A 324 0.22 21.83 15.50
C GLU A 324 1.52 22.01 16.29
N GLY A 325 1.90 21.00 17.09
CA GLY A 325 3.21 20.94 17.77
C GLY A 325 4.43 20.95 16.83
N THR A 326 4.23 20.76 15.52
CA THR A 326 5.28 20.85 14.49
C THR A 326 5.23 22.15 13.68
N GLY A 327 4.39 23.11 14.09
CA GLY A 327 4.23 24.42 13.44
C GLY A 327 3.15 24.50 12.36
N VAL A 328 2.44 23.41 12.09
CA VAL A 328 1.34 23.40 11.12
C VAL A 328 0.13 24.13 11.69
N LYS A 329 -0.47 25.04 10.91
CA LYS A 329 -1.70 25.76 11.26
C LYS A 329 -2.90 25.06 10.62
N PHE A 330 -4.02 24.99 11.33
CA PHE A 330 -5.25 24.39 10.81
C PHE A 330 -6.39 25.40 10.75
N TYR A 331 -7.10 25.38 9.62
CA TYR A 331 -8.42 25.99 9.43
C TYR A 331 -9.40 24.86 9.14
N MET A 332 -9.95 24.28 10.20
CA MET A 332 -10.94 23.20 10.13
C MET A 332 -12.36 23.76 10.08
N SER A 333 -13.33 22.93 9.70
CA SER A 333 -14.72 23.35 9.41
C SER A 333 -14.79 24.53 8.44
N ALA A 334 -13.80 24.64 7.55
CA ALA A 334 -13.61 25.78 6.68
C ALA A 334 -13.78 25.38 5.22
N GLY A 335 -14.57 26.18 4.49
CA GLY A 335 -14.75 26.05 3.05
C GLY A 335 -13.86 27.04 2.30
N VAL A 336 -13.22 26.58 1.23
CA VAL A 336 -12.52 27.46 0.28
C VAL A 336 -13.54 28.08 -0.68
N GLU A 337 -13.38 29.37 -0.98
CA GLU A 337 -14.20 30.10 -1.95
C GLU A 337 -13.47 30.26 -3.29
N LYS A 338 -12.25 30.79 -3.28
CA LYS A 338 -11.46 31.08 -4.49
C LYS A 338 -9.97 31.20 -4.18
N ALA A 339 -9.14 31.11 -5.21
CA ALA A 339 -7.74 31.54 -5.17
C ALA A 339 -7.60 32.88 -5.90
N GLU A 340 -6.81 33.79 -5.32
CA GLU A 340 -6.53 35.11 -5.90
C GLU A 340 -5.06 35.19 -6.36
N PRO A 341 -4.79 35.91 -7.46
CA PRO A 341 -3.45 36.07 -7.98
C PRO A 341 -2.53 36.85 -7.04
N LYS A 342 -1.23 36.69 -7.22
CA LYS A 342 -0.23 37.52 -6.55
C LYS A 342 -0.28 38.94 -7.10
N GLY A 343 -0.21 39.94 -6.21
CA GLY A 343 -0.28 41.36 -6.63
C GLY A 343 0.78 41.72 -7.68
N SER A 344 1.99 41.18 -7.56
CA SER A 344 3.11 41.41 -8.49
C SER A 344 3.07 40.54 -9.75
N ASP A 345 2.27 39.47 -9.77
CA ASP A 345 2.20 38.52 -10.88
C ASP A 345 0.80 37.89 -10.95
N GLN A 346 0.03 38.29 -11.96
CA GLN A 346 -1.35 37.85 -12.14
C GLN A 346 -1.49 36.40 -12.63
N SER A 347 -0.39 35.74 -12.98
CA SER A 347 -0.38 34.36 -13.49
C SER A 347 -0.28 33.30 -12.40
N VAL A 348 0.14 33.65 -11.19
CA VAL A 348 0.38 32.71 -10.08
C VAL A 348 -0.47 33.06 -8.86
N VAL A 349 -0.74 32.05 -8.01
CA VAL A 349 -1.45 32.27 -6.75
C VAL A 349 -0.67 33.20 -5.81
N GLY A 350 -1.41 34.09 -5.14
CA GLY A 350 -0.90 34.89 -4.02
C GLY A 350 -1.68 34.69 -2.72
N SER A 351 -2.90 34.15 -2.81
CA SER A 351 -3.70 33.83 -1.62
C SER A 351 -4.87 32.89 -1.90
N VAL A 352 -5.37 32.26 -0.85
CA VAL A 352 -6.61 31.48 -0.81
C VAL A 352 -7.61 32.21 0.07
N VAL A 353 -8.81 32.43 -0.45
CA VAL A 353 -9.93 33.07 0.27
C VAL A 353 -10.90 31.99 0.71
N LEU A 354 -11.21 31.99 2.01
CA LEU A 354 -12.19 31.11 2.62
C LEU A 354 -13.58 31.76 2.57
N LYS A 355 -14.63 30.93 2.68
CA LYS A 355 -16.03 31.38 2.58
C LYS A 355 -16.48 32.34 3.68
N ASP A 356 -15.74 32.42 4.78
CA ASP A 356 -15.99 33.36 5.87
C ASP A 356 -15.29 34.72 5.66
N GLY A 357 -14.59 34.90 4.53
CA GLY A 357 -13.82 36.10 4.19
C GLY A 357 -12.37 36.07 4.67
N THR A 358 -11.94 35.03 5.41
CA THR A 358 -10.54 34.86 5.81
C THR A 358 -9.66 34.72 4.57
N LYS A 359 -8.56 35.49 4.55
CA LYS A 359 -7.59 35.47 3.45
C LYS A 359 -6.26 34.90 3.93
N LEU A 360 -5.85 33.79 3.32
CA LEU A 360 -4.59 33.10 3.60
C LEU A 360 -3.58 33.43 2.51
N GLU A 361 -2.51 34.13 2.83
CA GLU A 361 -1.42 34.36 1.86
C GLU A 361 -0.73 33.05 1.50
N ALA A 362 -0.41 32.87 0.21
CA ALA A 362 0.16 31.64 -0.31
C ALA A 362 1.16 31.93 -1.43
N ASP A 363 2.38 31.40 -1.32
CA ASP A 363 3.35 31.33 -2.41
C ASP A 363 3.07 30.14 -3.34
N LEU A 364 2.48 29.08 -2.76
CA LEU A 364 1.98 27.92 -3.47
C LEU A 364 0.83 27.24 -2.72
N VAL A 365 -0.01 26.54 -3.47
CA VAL A 365 -1.13 25.76 -2.96
C VAL A 365 -0.99 24.31 -3.37
N ILE A 366 -1.28 23.38 -2.46
CA ILE A 366 -1.28 21.93 -2.73
C ILE A 366 -2.67 21.36 -2.46
N LEU A 367 -3.24 20.66 -3.44
CA LEU A 367 -4.58 20.10 -3.40
C LEU A 367 -4.52 18.63 -2.96
N GLY A 368 -4.93 18.36 -1.72
CA GLY A 368 -5.13 17.05 -1.11
C GLY A 368 -6.61 16.65 -0.98
N VAL A 369 -7.43 17.02 -1.98
CA VAL A 369 -8.91 16.93 -1.95
C VAL A 369 -9.49 15.60 -2.45
N GLY A 370 -8.67 14.54 -2.41
CA GLY A 370 -9.04 13.18 -2.82
C GLY A 370 -8.77 12.88 -4.29
N VAL A 371 -9.05 11.63 -4.68
CA VAL A 371 -8.86 11.11 -6.03
C VAL A 371 -10.20 10.63 -6.63
N ALA A 372 -10.22 10.41 -7.93
CA ALA A 372 -11.27 9.69 -8.63
C ALA A 372 -10.66 8.53 -9.42
N PRO A 373 -11.38 7.42 -9.66
CA PRO A 373 -10.94 6.35 -10.55
C PRO A 373 -10.48 6.89 -11.92
N SER A 374 -9.30 6.48 -12.38
CA SER A 374 -8.74 6.85 -13.68
C SER A 374 -9.34 5.99 -14.80
N THR A 375 -10.66 6.05 -14.99
CA THR A 375 -11.43 5.20 -15.92
C THR A 375 -12.00 5.98 -17.10
N GLY A 376 -11.49 7.20 -17.36
CA GLY A 376 -12.00 8.10 -18.39
C GLY A 376 -12.07 7.50 -19.80
N TYR A 377 -11.10 6.65 -20.15
CA TYR A 377 -11.02 5.93 -21.44
C TYR A 377 -12.11 4.86 -21.63
N LEU A 378 -12.90 4.56 -20.60
CA LEU A 378 -14.01 3.60 -20.65
C LEU A 378 -15.39 4.27 -20.68
N LYS A 379 -15.47 5.60 -20.55
CA LYS A 379 -16.75 6.31 -20.40
C LYS A 379 -17.70 6.09 -21.58
N GLU A 380 -17.16 6.04 -22.80
CA GLU A 380 -17.92 5.83 -24.02
C GLU A 380 -18.03 4.35 -24.43
N ASN A 381 -17.54 3.43 -23.59
CA ASN A 381 -17.59 2.00 -23.88
C ASN A 381 -19.03 1.48 -23.71
N LYS A 382 -19.53 0.73 -24.72
CA LYS A 382 -20.92 0.26 -24.75
C LYS A 382 -21.16 -1.05 -23.97
N VAL A 383 -20.09 -1.74 -23.57
CA VAL A 383 -20.16 -3.05 -22.91
C VAL A 383 -19.86 -2.93 -21.42
N VAL A 384 -18.86 -2.12 -21.06
CA VAL A 384 -18.51 -1.84 -19.67
C VAL A 384 -19.41 -0.76 -19.09
N ARG A 385 -19.88 -0.98 -17.87
CA ARG A 385 -20.61 0.01 -17.09
C ARG A 385 -19.74 0.48 -15.93
N LEU A 386 -19.51 1.80 -15.87
CA LEU A 386 -18.92 2.44 -14.70
C LEU A 386 -19.99 2.66 -13.62
N GLU A 387 -19.58 2.53 -12.36
CA GLU A 387 -20.36 2.92 -11.19
C GLU A 387 -20.44 4.46 -11.11
N GLU A 388 -21.32 4.99 -10.24
CA GLU A 388 -21.53 6.44 -10.09
C GLU A 388 -20.24 7.21 -9.73
N ASP A 389 -19.34 6.58 -8.98
CA ASP A 389 -18.05 7.17 -8.62
C ASP A 389 -16.96 6.98 -9.70
N GLY A 390 -17.31 6.36 -10.83
CA GLY A 390 -16.41 6.06 -11.94
C GLY A 390 -15.66 4.74 -11.82
N SER A 391 -15.88 3.95 -10.77
CA SER A 391 -15.21 2.66 -10.60
C SER A 391 -15.83 1.53 -11.42
N LEU A 392 -15.16 0.38 -11.46
CA LEU A 392 -15.63 -0.87 -12.04
C LEU A 392 -16.06 -1.83 -10.94
N LYS A 393 -17.27 -2.36 -11.06
CA LYS A 393 -17.75 -3.44 -10.21
C LYS A 393 -17.11 -4.76 -10.61
N VAL A 394 -16.53 -5.49 -9.65
CA VAL A 394 -15.85 -6.77 -9.88
C VAL A 394 -16.32 -7.89 -8.96
N ASP A 395 -16.10 -9.15 -9.34
CA ASP A 395 -16.36 -10.31 -8.47
C ASP A 395 -15.24 -10.57 -7.44
N GLU A 396 -15.32 -11.67 -6.70
CA GLU A 396 -14.35 -12.09 -5.69
C GLU A 396 -12.95 -12.38 -6.26
N ASN A 397 -12.85 -12.62 -7.57
CA ASN A 397 -11.61 -12.82 -8.31
C ASN A 397 -11.18 -11.57 -9.08
N TYR A 398 -11.85 -10.44 -8.83
CA TYR A 398 -11.62 -9.15 -9.47
C TYR A 398 -11.92 -9.11 -10.98
N MET A 399 -12.72 -10.07 -11.47
CA MET A 399 -13.22 -10.06 -12.84
C MET A 399 -14.33 -9.01 -12.95
N VAL A 400 -14.28 -8.20 -14.02
CA VAL A 400 -15.28 -7.15 -14.25
C VAL A 400 -16.65 -7.79 -14.49
N ALA A 401 -17.67 -7.30 -13.77
CA ALA A 401 -19.00 -7.88 -13.79
C ALA A 401 -19.54 -8.00 -15.23
N GLY A 402 -20.00 -9.20 -15.59
CA GLY A 402 -20.55 -9.50 -16.91
C GLY A 402 -19.52 -9.72 -18.03
N LEU A 403 -18.22 -9.63 -17.72
CA LEU A 403 -17.15 -9.90 -18.67
C LEU A 403 -16.39 -11.17 -18.31
N LYS A 404 -15.81 -11.81 -19.33
CA LYS A 404 -14.88 -12.92 -19.17
C LYS A 404 -13.48 -12.44 -19.53
N ASP A 405 -12.49 -12.88 -18.75
CA ASP A 405 -11.07 -12.60 -19.01
C ASP A 405 -10.66 -11.12 -18.93
N VAL A 406 -11.52 -10.27 -18.37
CA VAL A 406 -11.26 -8.85 -18.12
C VAL A 406 -11.35 -8.59 -16.62
N TYR A 407 -10.27 -8.08 -16.04
CA TYR A 407 -10.13 -7.84 -14.62
C TYR A 407 -9.93 -6.35 -14.35
N ALA A 408 -10.30 -5.90 -13.16
CA ALA A 408 -9.96 -4.55 -12.68
C ALA A 408 -9.44 -4.61 -11.24
N ILE A 409 -8.32 -3.92 -10.98
CA ILE A 409 -7.63 -3.93 -9.69
C ILE A 409 -7.20 -2.52 -9.25
N GLY A 410 -6.97 -2.36 -7.96
CA GLY A 410 -6.55 -1.11 -7.31
C GLY A 410 -7.68 -0.09 -7.19
N ASP A 411 -7.32 1.19 -7.21
CA ASP A 411 -8.23 2.30 -6.90
C ASP A 411 -9.47 2.39 -7.82
N ILE A 412 -9.48 1.69 -8.95
CA ILE A 412 -10.60 1.63 -9.91
C ILE A 412 -11.59 0.50 -9.63
N ALA A 413 -11.28 -0.42 -8.73
CA ALA A 413 -12.06 -1.63 -8.51
C ALA A 413 -12.94 -1.53 -7.26
N LYS A 414 -14.23 -1.79 -7.41
CA LYS A 414 -15.19 -1.95 -6.32
C LYS A 414 -15.56 -3.43 -6.21
N PHE A 415 -15.09 -4.06 -5.13
CA PHE A 415 -15.14 -5.51 -4.94
C PHE A 415 -15.94 -5.89 -3.69
N PRO A 416 -16.52 -7.09 -3.60
CA PRO A 416 -17.23 -7.53 -2.40
C PRO A 416 -16.25 -7.67 -1.22
N TYR A 417 -16.50 -6.92 -0.14
CA TYR A 417 -15.66 -6.95 1.06
C TYR A 417 -16.21 -7.93 2.11
N HIS A 418 -15.48 -9.02 2.35
CA HIS A 418 -15.87 -10.08 3.30
C HIS A 418 -15.15 -10.02 4.64
N GLY A 419 -14.50 -8.89 4.98
CA GLY A 419 -13.93 -8.71 6.31
C GLY A 419 -15.02 -8.51 7.38
N PRO A 420 -14.62 -8.42 8.66
CA PRO A 420 -15.56 -8.20 9.77
C PRO A 420 -16.48 -6.99 9.52
N GLY A 421 -17.79 -7.20 9.65
CA GLY A 421 -18.82 -6.18 9.38
C GLY A 421 -19.00 -5.79 7.90
N GLY A 422 -18.29 -6.45 6.98
CA GLY A 422 -18.34 -6.17 5.54
C GLY A 422 -19.52 -6.80 4.81
N GLU A 423 -19.89 -8.03 5.17
CA GLU A 423 -21.07 -8.75 4.64
C GLU A 423 -21.16 -8.83 3.10
N GLY A 424 -20.01 -8.74 2.41
CA GLY A 424 -19.97 -8.73 0.94
C GLY A 424 -20.33 -7.37 0.32
N THR A 425 -20.43 -6.31 1.12
CA THR A 425 -20.65 -4.95 0.64
C THR A 425 -19.57 -4.56 -0.35
N TYR A 426 -20.01 -4.11 -1.52
CA TYR A 426 -19.14 -3.64 -2.59
C TYR A 426 -18.40 -2.38 -2.16
N THR A 427 -17.09 -2.53 -1.95
CA THR A 427 -16.23 -1.50 -1.38
C THR A 427 -15.09 -1.19 -2.32
N ARG A 428 -14.75 0.09 -2.41
CA ARG A 428 -13.56 0.56 -3.12
C ARG A 428 -12.55 1.04 -2.10
N ILE A 429 -11.37 0.42 -2.08
CA ILE A 429 -10.32 0.74 -1.12
C ILE A 429 -9.12 1.30 -1.86
N GLU A 430 -8.87 2.59 -1.68
CA GLU A 430 -7.83 3.37 -2.35
C GLU A 430 -6.48 3.22 -1.63
N HIS A 431 -5.88 2.03 -1.71
CA HIS A 431 -4.59 1.80 -1.10
C HIS A 431 -3.69 0.90 -1.93
N TRP A 432 -2.41 1.26 -2.01
CA TRP A 432 -1.42 0.57 -2.83
C TRP A 432 -1.17 -0.88 -2.41
N ASN A 433 -1.17 -1.18 -1.10
CA ASN A 433 -1.04 -2.56 -0.60
C ASN A 433 -2.23 -3.42 -1.06
N VAL A 434 -3.45 -2.86 -1.00
CA VAL A 434 -4.66 -3.52 -1.48
C VAL A 434 -4.54 -3.76 -2.97
N ALA A 435 -4.18 -2.75 -3.76
CA ALA A 435 -3.99 -2.88 -5.20
C ALA A 435 -3.00 -4.00 -5.54
N GLN A 436 -1.85 -4.06 -4.85
CA GLN A 436 -0.83 -5.08 -5.08
C GLN A 436 -1.31 -6.49 -4.74
N ASN A 437 -2.03 -6.66 -3.64
CA ASN A 437 -2.62 -7.95 -3.25
C ASN A 437 -3.73 -8.39 -4.22
N GLN A 438 -4.55 -7.45 -4.72
CA GLN A 438 -5.52 -7.73 -5.78
C GLN A 438 -4.82 -8.20 -7.06
N GLY A 439 -3.72 -7.53 -7.46
CA GLY A 439 -2.92 -7.96 -8.60
C GLY A 439 -2.38 -9.40 -8.46
N ARG A 440 -1.82 -9.73 -7.29
CA ARG A 440 -1.39 -11.12 -6.97
C ARG A 440 -2.56 -12.11 -6.96
N GLY A 441 -3.73 -11.69 -6.49
CA GLY A 441 -4.96 -12.49 -6.55
C GLY A 441 -5.38 -12.81 -7.99
N VAL A 442 -5.43 -11.80 -8.86
CA VAL A 442 -5.73 -11.96 -10.29
C VAL A 442 -4.70 -12.86 -10.98
N ALA A 443 -3.41 -12.71 -10.67
CA ALA A 443 -2.36 -13.57 -11.22
C ALA A 443 -2.61 -15.06 -10.92
N ARG A 444 -2.91 -15.40 -9.66
CA ARG A 444 -3.24 -16.76 -9.24
C ARG A 444 -4.47 -17.29 -9.97
N HIS A 445 -5.51 -16.46 -10.12
CA HIS A 445 -6.74 -16.83 -10.82
C HIS A 445 -6.53 -17.02 -12.34
N ILE A 446 -5.71 -16.18 -12.99
CA ILE A 446 -5.36 -16.34 -14.41
C ILE A 446 -4.66 -17.68 -14.65
N VAL A 447 -3.72 -18.08 -13.77
CA VAL A 447 -2.99 -19.35 -13.88
C VAL A 447 -3.86 -20.55 -13.52
N ASN A 448 -4.72 -20.41 -12.50
CA ASN A 448 -5.64 -21.45 -12.07
C ASN A 448 -7.05 -20.89 -11.86
N PRO A 449 -7.91 -20.92 -12.90
CA PRO A 449 -9.28 -20.39 -12.83
C PRO A 449 -10.23 -21.14 -11.87
N SER A 450 -9.81 -22.27 -11.29
CA SER A 450 -10.59 -22.98 -10.27
C SER A 450 -10.39 -22.42 -8.85
N LEU A 451 -9.37 -21.58 -8.65
CA LEU A 451 -9.14 -20.93 -7.36
C LEU A 451 -10.23 -19.91 -7.06
N LYS A 452 -10.61 -19.85 -5.80
CA LYS A 452 -11.47 -18.79 -5.28
C LYS A 452 -10.61 -17.68 -4.67
N GLY A 453 -11.09 -16.44 -4.78
CA GLY A 453 -10.49 -15.30 -4.11
C GLY A 453 -10.39 -15.55 -2.60
N GLU A 454 -9.19 -15.39 -2.06
CA GLU A 454 -8.96 -15.44 -0.63
C GLU A 454 -9.09 -14.05 -0.03
N PHE A 455 -9.78 -13.96 1.12
CA PHE A 455 -9.79 -12.73 1.89
C PHE A 455 -8.40 -12.39 2.42
N PHE A 456 -8.04 -11.11 2.28
CA PHE A 456 -6.93 -10.50 3.02
C PHE A 456 -7.46 -9.27 3.74
N THR A 457 -6.99 -9.05 4.96
CA THR A 457 -7.31 -7.85 5.71
C THR A 457 -6.58 -6.66 5.09
N PRO A 458 -7.27 -5.59 4.65
CA PRO A 458 -6.62 -4.39 4.14
C PRO A 458 -5.69 -3.82 5.22
N VAL A 459 -4.47 -3.44 4.82
CA VAL A 459 -3.49 -2.80 5.70
C VAL A 459 -3.08 -1.47 5.09
N PHE A 460 -2.97 -0.45 5.94
CA PHE A 460 -2.60 0.92 5.60
C PHE A 460 -1.55 1.45 6.58
N TRP A 461 -0.73 2.39 6.13
CA TRP A 461 0.12 3.18 7.02
C TRP A 461 0.38 4.59 6.47
N SER A 462 0.63 5.51 7.39
CA SER A 462 1.00 6.89 7.07
C SER A 462 2.12 7.35 8.01
N ALA A 463 3.00 8.20 7.48
CA ALA A 463 4.05 8.85 8.25
C ALA A 463 3.61 10.30 8.52
N LEU A 464 3.06 10.52 9.71
CA LEU A 464 2.67 11.84 10.19
C LEU A 464 3.73 12.31 11.19
N THR A 465 3.34 12.75 12.38
CA THR A 465 4.27 12.95 13.51
C THR A 465 4.82 11.63 14.07
N GLY A 466 4.14 10.52 13.77
CA GLY A 466 4.58 9.15 14.04
C GLY A 466 4.10 8.21 12.93
N GLN A 467 4.38 6.91 13.11
CA GLN A 467 3.94 5.87 12.18
C GLN A 467 2.53 5.41 12.54
N LEU A 468 1.52 5.93 11.84
CA LEU A 468 0.16 5.45 11.94
C LEU A 468 0.05 4.14 11.17
N ARG A 469 -0.48 3.10 11.82
CA ARG A 469 -0.81 1.80 11.23
C ARG A 469 -2.32 1.63 11.26
N TYR A 470 -2.89 1.00 10.24
CA TYR A 470 -4.32 0.74 10.16
C TYR A 470 -4.59 -0.61 9.48
N CYS A 471 -5.63 -1.32 9.92
CA CYS A 471 -6.13 -2.50 9.23
C CYS A 471 -7.66 -2.62 9.29
N GLY A 472 -8.23 -3.39 8.37
CA GLY A 472 -9.67 -3.59 8.23
C GLY A 472 -10.32 -2.57 7.30
N SER A 473 -11.65 -2.49 7.31
CA SER A 473 -12.41 -1.53 6.52
C SER A 473 -13.76 -1.26 7.17
N THR A 474 -14.18 0.01 7.15
CA THR A 474 -15.46 0.47 7.67
C THR A 474 -16.54 0.46 6.58
N ALA A 475 -16.60 -0.62 5.77
CA ALA A 475 -17.45 -0.72 4.58
C ALA A 475 -18.93 -0.39 4.85
N ASN A 476 -19.45 -0.83 6.00
CA ASN A 476 -20.81 -0.55 6.47
C ASN A 476 -20.84 0.44 7.64
N GLY A 477 -19.80 1.26 7.77
CA GLY A 477 -19.60 2.21 8.86
C GLY A 477 -19.21 1.55 10.19
N TRP A 478 -19.22 2.37 11.24
CA TRP A 478 -18.96 2.00 12.63
C TRP A 478 -19.81 2.91 13.53
N ASP A 479 -20.08 2.50 14.77
CA ASP A 479 -20.94 3.22 15.72
C ASP A 479 -20.31 3.43 17.10
N ASP A 480 -19.14 2.84 17.37
CA ASP A 480 -18.44 2.97 18.65
C ASP A 480 -16.92 2.88 18.44
N LEU A 481 -16.16 3.49 19.35
CA LEU A 481 -14.70 3.53 19.35
C LEU A 481 -14.19 3.03 20.70
N VAL A 482 -13.35 1.99 20.69
CA VAL A 482 -12.60 1.59 21.88
C VAL A 482 -11.17 2.09 21.75
N LEU A 483 -10.78 3.00 22.63
CA LEU A 483 -9.47 3.61 22.63
C LEU A 483 -8.64 3.10 23.82
N GLN A 484 -7.43 2.64 23.53
CA GLN A 484 -6.43 2.25 24.52
C GLN A 484 -5.19 3.14 24.32
N GLY A 485 -4.84 3.94 25.32
CA GLY A 485 -3.78 4.96 25.22
C GLY A 485 -4.33 6.33 24.84
N ASN A 486 -3.47 7.23 24.35
CA ASN A 486 -3.81 8.64 24.10
C ASN A 486 -3.35 9.10 22.70
N PRO A 487 -4.28 9.39 21.77
CA PRO A 487 -3.98 9.95 20.45
C PRO A 487 -3.17 11.24 20.47
N ALA A 488 -3.40 12.11 21.46
CA ALA A 488 -2.67 13.37 21.60
C ALA A 488 -1.21 13.20 22.04
N GLU A 489 -0.83 12.01 22.51
CA GLU A 489 0.55 11.63 22.85
C GLU A 489 1.21 10.78 21.74
N GLY A 490 0.46 10.44 20.69
CA GLY A 490 0.97 9.61 19.59
C GLY A 490 1.22 8.15 19.98
N LYS A 491 0.62 7.67 21.09
CA LYS A 491 0.73 6.29 21.54
C LYS A 491 -0.65 5.73 21.91
N PHE A 492 -1.24 4.99 21.00
CA PHE A 492 -2.57 4.44 21.17
C PHE A 492 -2.86 3.25 20.25
N VAL A 493 -3.93 2.53 20.59
CA VAL A 493 -4.68 1.64 19.70
C VAL A 493 -6.15 2.06 19.73
N ALA A 494 -6.75 2.23 18.56
CA ALA A 494 -8.12 2.63 18.34
C ALA A 494 -8.84 1.52 17.57
N TYR A 495 -9.88 0.94 18.17
CA TYR A 495 -10.70 -0.12 17.57
C TYR A 495 -12.06 0.45 17.16
N TYR A 496 -12.33 0.48 15.86
CA TYR A 496 -13.60 0.93 15.30
C TYR A 496 -14.57 -0.24 15.28
N CYS A 497 -15.73 -0.06 15.91
CA CYS A 497 -16.67 -1.14 16.15
C CYS A 497 -18.03 -0.86 15.49
N LYS A 498 -18.66 -1.91 14.98
CA LYS A 498 -20.06 -1.92 14.54
C LYS A 498 -20.81 -2.92 15.41
N GLY A 499 -21.66 -2.43 16.31
CA GLY A 499 -22.19 -3.27 17.37
C GLY A 499 -21.06 -3.80 18.26
N ASP A 500 -20.93 -5.13 18.38
CA ASP A 500 -19.86 -5.78 19.16
C ASP A 500 -18.65 -6.23 18.32
N THR A 501 -18.72 -6.07 16.99
CA THR A 501 -17.68 -6.49 16.05
C THR A 501 -16.68 -5.37 15.81
N VAL A 502 -15.38 -5.66 15.92
CA VAL A 502 -14.32 -4.76 15.48
C VAL A 502 -14.15 -4.86 13.97
N VAL A 503 -14.44 -3.78 13.24
CA VAL A 503 -14.41 -3.73 11.76
C VAL A 503 -13.11 -3.13 11.22
N ALA A 504 -12.44 -2.31 12.03
CA ALA A 504 -11.15 -1.74 11.71
C ALA A 504 -10.36 -1.39 12.98
N MET A 505 -9.06 -1.19 12.82
CA MET A 505 -8.16 -0.78 13.89
C MET A 505 -7.11 0.19 13.38
N ALA A 506 -6.80 1.23 14.16
CA ALA A 506 -5.64 2.10 13.96
C ALA A 506 -4.72 2.08 15.18
N SER A 507 -3.42 2.27 14.99
CA SER A 507 -2.46 2.39 16.10
C SER A 507 -1.29 3.29 15.76
N MET A 508 -0.71 3.93 16.76
CA MET A 508 0.62 4.55 16.70
C MET A 508 1.48 4.10 17.87
N MET A 509 2.76 3.81 17.61
CA MET A 509 3.76 3.41 18.62
C MET A 509 3.43 2.13 19.43
N VAL A 510 2.56 1.27 18.90
CA VAL A 510 2.19 -0.04 19.50
C VAL A 510 2.35 -1.16 18.47
N ASP A 511 3.53 -1.29 17.87
CA ASP A 511 3.80 -2.43 16.98
C ASP A 511 4.01 -3.72 17.80
N PRO A 512 3.52 -4.90 17.37
CA PRO A 512 2.91 -5.19 16.08
C PRO A 512 1.36 -5.24 16.12
N ALA A 513 0.69 -4.38 16.89
CA ALA A 513 -0.75 -4.47 17.12
C ALA A 513 -1.57 -4.53 15.83
N MET A 514 -1.22 -3.73 14.81
CA MET A 514 -1.93 -3.75 13.52
C MET A 514 -1.78 -5.11 12.83
N SER A 515 -0.57 -5.67 12.75
CA SER A 515 -0.35 -6.97 12.12
C SER A 515 -1.03 -8.10 12.89
N LYS A 516 -1.09 -7.99 14.22
CA LYS A 516 -1.81 -8.93 15.09
C LYS A 516 -3.32 -8.87 14.83
N ALA A 517 -3.89 -7.67 14.86
CA ALA A 517 -5.31 -7.45 14.56
C ALA A 517 -5.66 -7.94 13.15
N ALA A 518 -4.83 -7.65 12.15
CA ALA A 518 -5.05 -8.09 10.78
C ALA A 518 -5.12 -9.62 10.65
N GLN A 519 -4.27 -10.36 11.36
CA GLN A 519 -4.33 -11.83 11.42
C GLN A 519 -5.57 -12.32 12.17
N LEU A 520 -5.88 -11.73 13.32
CA LEU A 520 -7.08 -12.10 14.10
C LEU A 520 -8.38 -11.87 13.28
N MET A 521 -8.48 -10.75 12.57
CA MET A 521 -9.60 -10.46 11.65
C MET A 521 -9.69 -11.49 10.52
N LYS A 522 -8.56 -11.81 9.88
CA LYS A 522 -8.51 -12.82 8.81
C LYS A 522 -8.95 -14.21 9.29
N MET A 523 -8.66 -14.54 10.54
CA MET A 523 -8.95 -15.84 11.14
C MET A 523 -10.31 -15.89 11.87
N GLY A 524 -11.09 -14.80 11.85
CA GLY A 524 -12.37 -14.73 12.57
C GLY A 524 -12.23 -14.81 14.10
N ALA A 525 -11.07 -14.41 14.63
CA ALA A 525 -10.69 -14.52 16.04
C ALA A 525 -10.42 -13.16 16.69
N MET A 526 -10.84 -12.06 16.06
CA MET A 526 -10.72 -10.73 16.64
C MET A 526 -11.61 -10.63 17.90
N PRO A 527 -11.08 -10.19 19.05
CA PRO A 527 -11.89 -9.97 20.25
C PRO A 527 -13.06 -9.03 20.01
N SER A 528 -14.13 -9.26 20.75
CA SER A 528 -15.30 -8.40 20.76
C SER A 528 -15.00 -7.02 21.34
N LYS A 529 -15.86 -6.05 21.03
CA LYS A 529 -15.82 -4.73 21.66
C LYS A 529 -15.94 -4.84 23.18
N GLY A 530 -16.83 -5.70 23.69
CA GLY A 530 -16.99 -5.94 25.13
C GLY A 530 -15.70 -6.37 25.82
N GLU A 531 -14.96 -7.32 25.25
CA GLU A 531 -13.67 -7.78 25.79
C GLU A 531 -12.62 -6.67 25.79
N LEU A 532 -12.54 -5.88 24.72
CA LEU A 532 -11.58 -4.77 24.61
C LEU A 532 -11.89 -3.64 25.60
N LYS A 533 -13.17 -3.33 25.84
CA LYS A 533 -13.59 -2.37 26.88
C LYS A 533 -13.22 -2.83 28.29
N ASN A 534 -13.17 -4.14 28.51
CA ASN A 534 -12.71 -4.74 29.78
C ASN A 534 -11.18 -4.83 29.90
N GLY A 535 -10.43 -4.19 29.00
CA GLY A 535 -8.97 -4.07 29.10
C GLY A 535 -8.18 -5.20 28.45
N LEU A 536 -8.82 -6.08 27.68
CA LEU A 536 -8.09 -7.11 26.94
C LEU A 536 -7.11 -6.47 25.95
N ASN A 537 -5.86 -6.95 25.98
CA ASN A 537 -4.82 -6.57 25.05
C ASN A 537 -4.71 -7.64 23.95
N ILE A 538 -4.90 -7.25 22.69
CA ILE A 538 -4.88 -8.17 21.55
C ILE A 538 -3.53 -8.88 21.35
N LEU A 539 -2.45 -8.32 21.90
CA LEU A 539 -1.11 -8.93 21.80
C LEU A 539 -1.01 -10.21 22.62
N ASP A 540 -1.85 -10.36 23.66
CA ASP A 540 -1.89 -11.52 24.54
C ASP A 540 -2.85 -12.62 24.02
N VAL A 541 -3.65 -12.31 22.99
CA VAL A 541 -4.58 -13.28 22.37
C VAL A 541 -3.80 -14.29 21.55
N ALA A 542 -3.94 -15.58 21.84
CA ALA A 542 -3.34 -16.63 21.02
C ALA A 542 -3.92 -16.62 19.60
N LEU A 543 -3.08 -16.84 18.58
CA LEU A 543 -3.60 -17.09 17.23
C LEU A 543 -4.17 -18.51 17.15
N PRO A 544 -5.34 -18.71 16.51
CA PRO A 544 -5.85 -20.04 16.25
C PRO A 544 -4.85 -20.90 15.45
N ALA A 545 -5.07 -22.22 15.47
CA ALA A 545 -4.24 -23.18 14.74
C ALA A 545 -4.39 -23.03 13.23
#